data_AF-A0A354CQG4-F1
#
_entry.id   AF-A0A354CQG4-F1
#
_cell.length_a   1.000
_cell.length_b   1.000
_cell.length_c   1.000
_cell.angle_alpha   90.00
_cell.angle_beta   90.00
_cell.angle_gamma   90.00
#
_symmetry.space_group_name_H-M   'P 1'
#
loop_
_entity.id
_entity.type
_entity.pdbx_description
1 polymer ?
#
loop_
_entity_poly.entity_id
_entity_poly.type
_entity_poly.pdbx_seq_one_letter_code
_entity_poly.pdbx_strand_id
1 'polypeptide(L)'
;MNITFKKILSIALSGAFLISAAGCSQSEDDKNRKKAVASVENPPEGYEDYFTVTYGEWHGEYMLRMSAGGYTEANDAEIAKQYREQIVQYLAQEKIVLYLAKEMGISAETLTEEEIGKAEKAANEDIESWYKNYEAKAINALGSGYTDEQLRKKEEELFNDFMDEIGLDPDIFYNWAVNNVIHDKYVEKASESITEQQIKDFVQETIDTAKEKYESDLAEFEKKYTAFYVPEGTRKVQQLAVLIKSSAASEIAAYRKDGDDAQADKILQEELAKVKFRIDEAYEKLQKGEEWTKVQKEYNDESSSNEVDFTVYPKSTTVLKKITDVAMGIEKKGSYSEVFETDKGYFILYYKDDLAMDDEKMKDLEKQADEFLRDQKAYEAIAEFTDKHPYTFDYELLNIEKPSSTTAAEPAVS
;
A
#
# COMPACT_ATOMS: atom_id res chain seq x y z
N MET A 1 6.76 0.50 8.72
CA MET A 1 6.97 0.52 7.25
C MET A 1 6.23 1.72 6.67
N ASN A 2 6.95 2.65 6.04
CA ASN A 2 6.34 3.84 5.46
C ASN A 2 5.58 3.50 4.16
N ILE A 3 4.57 4.27 3.78
CA ILE A 3 3.72 4.06 2.58
C ILE A 3 4.48 4.51 1.31
N THR A 4 5.80 4.24 1.26
CA THR A 4 6.74 4.65 0.21
C THR A 4 7.40 3.41 -0.38
N PHE A 5 8.03 2.56 0.45
CA PHE A 5 8.58 1.27 -0.01
C PHE A 5 7.53 0.33 -0.64
N LYS A 6 6.26 0.41 -0.20
CA LYS A 6 5.15 -0.33 -0.83
C LYS A 6 4.66 0.26 -2.16
N LYS A 7 5.10 1.45 -2.58
CA LYS A 7 4.58 2.09 -3.81
C LYS A 7 5.18 1.55 -5.11
N ILE A 8 6.29 0.81 -5.02
CA ILE A 8 6.79 -0.04 -6.10
C ILE A 8 6.38 -1.50 -5.85
N LEU A 9 6.41 -1.93 -4.58
CA LEU A 9 6.18 -3.32 -4.15
C LEU A 9 4.70 -3.72 -3.93
N SER A 10 3.75 -3.16 -4.68
CA SER A 10 2.31 -3.47 -4.54
C SER A 10 1.52 -3.38 -5.85
N ILE A 11 2.16 -3.67 -6.99
CA ILE A 11 1.43 -4.04 -8.20
C ILE A 11 1.25 -5.56 -8.16
N ALA A 12 0.06 -6.02 -7.78
CA ALA A 12 -0.32 -7.41 -8.04
C ALA A 12 -0.31 -7.61 -9.57
N LEU A 13 0.56 -8.48 -10.08
CA LEU A 13 0.84 -8.61 -11.50
C LEU A 13 -0.11 -9.61 -12.19
N SER A 14 -1.35 -9.19 -12.45
CA SER A 14 -2.31 -9.91 -13.31
C SER A 14 -2.25 -9.37 -14.76
N GLY A 15 -1.67 -10.08 -15.76
CA GLY A 15 -1.45 -9.51 -17.12
C GLY A 15 -1.52 -10.42 -18.37
N ALA A 16 -0.63 -11.40 -18.54
CA ALA A 16 -0.20 -11.76 -19.90
C ALA A 16 -1.21 -12.46 -20.83
N PHE A 17 -0.79 -12.40 -22.10
CA PHE A 17 -1.55 -12.62 -23.31
C PHE A 17 -0.89 -13.74 -24.14
N LEU A 18 -1.67 -14.49 -24.94
CA LEU A 18 -1.13 -15.30 -26.03
C LEU A 18 -1.93 -15.15 -27.34
N ILE A 19 -1.21 -15.36 -28.44
CA ILE A 19 -1.61 -14.99 -29.80
C ILE A 19 -2.65 -15.97 -30.36
N SER A 20 -3.82 -15.48 -30.76
CA SER A 20 -4.75 -16.22 -31.62
C SER A 20 -4.90 -15.56 -32.99
N ALA A 21 -4.58 -16.32 -34.05
CA ALA A 21 -4.73 -15.88 -35.43
C ALA A 21 -6.02 -16.44 -36.04
N ALA A 22 -7.08 -15.64 -36.02
CA ALA A 22 -8.30 -15.90 -36.79
C ALA A 22 -8.64 -14.67 -37.66
N GLY A 23 -8.64 -14.87 -38.98
CA GLY A 23 -8.93 -13.80 -39.94
C GLY A 23 -10.41 -13.72 -40.28
N CYS A 24 -11.06 -12.60 -39.95
CA CYS A 24 -12.26 -12.09 -40.59
C CYS A 24 -12.14 -10.57 -40.77
N SER A 25 -12.94 -9.99 -41.66
CA SER A 25 -12.75 -8.61 -42.16
C SER A 25 -12.82 -7.55 -41.07
N GLN A 26 -11.70 -6.87 -40.84
CA GLN A 26 -11.51 -5.89 -39.75
C GLN A 26 -12.26 -4.56 -39.97
N SER A 27 -12.90 -4.09 -38.90
CA SER A 27 -13.36 -2.71 -38.73
C SER A 27 -12.17 -1.73 -38.64
N GLU A 28 -12.45 -0.43 -38.50
CA GLU A 28 -11.38 0.57 -38.31
C GLU A 28 -10.79 0.51 -36.88
N ASP A 29 -11.60 0.13 -35.89
CA ASP A 29 -11.17 -0.09 -34.50
C ASP A 29 -10.24 -1.31 -34.36
N ASP A 30 -10.54 -2.39 -35.08
CA ASP A 30 -9.70 -3.60 -35.17
C ASP A 30 -8.29 -3.34 -35.73
N LYS A 31 -8.10 -2.27 -36.50
CA LYS A 31 -6.78 -1.88 -37.04
C LYS A 31 -5.92 -1.16 -36.02
N ASN A 32 -6.54 -0.43 -35.08
CA ASN A 32 -5.82 0.22 -34.00
C ASN A 32 -5.41 -0.78 -32.92
N ARG A 33 -6.28 -1.73 -32.55
CA ARG A 33 -5.98 -2.77 -31.54
C ARG A 33 -4.70 -3.58 -31.80
N LYS A 34 -4.28 -3.76 -33.06
CA LYS A 34 -3.06 -4.51 -33.43
C LYS A 34 -1.78 -3.65 -33.56
N LYS A 35 -1.85 -2.33 -33.36
CA LYS A 35 -0.65 -1.48 -33.37
C LYS A 35 0.21 -1.77 -32.14
N ALA A 36 1.52 -1.82 -32.31
CA ALA A 36 2.45 -1.81 -31.19
C ALA A 36 2.35 -0.47 -30.45
N VAL A 37 2.19 -0.52 -29.13
CA VAL A 37 2.32 0.63 -28.22
C VAL A 37 3.61 0.57 -27.41
N ALA A 38 4.22 -0.61 -27.27
CA ALA A 38 5.57 -0.75 -26.74
C ALA A 38 6.32 -1.90 -27.41
N SER A 39 7.65 -1.76 -27.55
CA SER A 39 8.54 -2.80 -28.08
C SER A 39 9.99 -2.54 -27.65
N VAL A 40 10.79 -3.58 -27.46
CA VAL A 40 12.23 -3.43 -27.17
C VAL A 40 13.02 -3.03 -28.42
N GLU A 41 14.03 -2.17 -28.26
CA GLU A 41 15.08 -2.00 -29.25
C GLU A 41 16.04 -3.20 -29.20
N ASN A 42 16.47 -3.68 -30.37
CA ASN A 42 17.42 -4.79 -30.50
C ASN A 42 17.01 -6.07 -29.72
N PRO A 43 15.82 -6.64 -29.96
CA PRO A 43 15.37 -7.86 -29.26
C PRO A 43 16.38 -9.02 -29.37
N PRO A 44 16.41 -9.95 -28.41
CA PRO A 44 17.08 -11.24 -28.55
C PRO A 44 16.73 -11.94 -29.88
N GLU A 45 17.71 -12.58 -30.51
CA GLU A 45 17.55 -13.23 -31.82
C GLU A 45 16.44 -14.29 -31.78
N GLY A 46 15.44 -14.18 -32.67
CA GLY A 46 14.29 -15.07 -32.72
C GLY A 46 13.14 -14.72 -31.76
N TYR A 47 13.21 -13.59 -31.06
CA TYR A 47 12.19 -13.08 -30.15
C TYR A 47 11.66 -11.68 -30.58
N GLU A 48 11.75 -11.34 -31.86
CA GLU A 48 11.51 -10.00 -32.38
C GLU A 48 10.10 -9.46 -32.04
N ASP A 49 9.07 -10.28 -32.21
CA ASP A 49 7.68 -9.91 -31.92
C ASP A 49 7.29 -10.15 -30.45
N TYR A 50 8.03 -10.97 -29.70
CA TYR A 50 7.63 -11.47 -28.37
C TYR A 50 7.43 -10.37 -27.33
N PHE A 51 8.29 -9.34 -27.40
CA PHE A 51 8.29 -8.20 -26.49
C PHE A 51 7.33 -7.08 -26.89
N THR A 52 6.60 -7.23 -27.99
CA THR A 52 5.62 -6.24 -28.42
C THR A 52 4.41 -6.25 -27.48
N VAL A 53 4.04 -5.07 -27.00
CA VAL A 53 2.74 -4.79 -26.38
C VAL A 53 1.88 -4.09 -27.42
N THR A 54 0.70 -4.63 -27.70
CA THR A 54 -0.28 -4.05 -28.62
C THR A 54 -1.22 -3.09 -27.91
N TYR A 55 -1.82 -2.16 -28.67
CA TYR A 55 -2.88 -1.28 -28.16
C TYR A 55 -4.06 -2.07 -27.59
N GLY A 56 -4.39 -3.23 -28.16
CA GLY A 56 -5.46 -4.10 -27.69
C GLY A 56 -5.20 -4.66 -26.29
N GLU A 57 -3.99 -5.21 -26.06
CA GLU A 57 -3.53 -5.65 -24.73
C GLU A 57 -3.62 -4.51 -23.72
N TRP A 58 -2.96 -3.38 -24.02
CA TRP A 58 -2.92 -2.23 -23.11
C TRP A 58 -4.31 -1.63 -22.84
N HIS A 59 -5.16 -1.49 -23.85
CA HIS A 59 -6.49 -0.90 -23.71
C HIS A 59 -7.43 -1.80 -22.91
N GLY A 60 -7.37 -3.11 -23.12
CA GLY A 60 -8.14 -4.08 -22.34
C GLY A 60 -7.80 -3.98 -20.86
N GLU A 61 -6.52 -4.12 -20.53
CA GLU A 61 -5.99 -3.96 -19.16
C GLU A 61 -6.36 -2.61 -18.53
N TYR A 62 -6.23 -1.53 -19.30
CA TYR A 62 -6.57 -0.18 -18.87
C TYR A 62 -8.04 -0.02 -18.50
N MET A 63 -8.95 -0.45 -19.39
CA MET A 63 -10.38 -0.36 -19.13
C MET A 63 -10.84 -1.29 -17.99
N LEU A 64 -10.23 -2.46 -17.87
CA LEU A 64 -10.49 -3.40 -16.77
C LEU A 64 -10.06 -2.80 -15.41
N ARG A 65 -8.86 -2.19 -15.34
CA ARG A 65 -8.35 -1.53 -14.12
C ARG A 65 -9.12 -0.26 -13.75
N MET A 66 -9.52 0.54 -14.74
CA MET A 66 -10.41 1.70 -14.51
C MET A 66 -11.78 1.26 -13.97
N SER A 67 -12.39 0.22 -14.56
CA SER A 67 -13.66 -0.34 -14.10
C SER A 67 -13.58 -0.90 -12.68
N ALA A 68 -12.50 -1.62 -12.34
CA ALA A 68 -12.27 -2.19 -11.01
C ALA A 68 -12.23 -1.12 -9.90
N GLY A 69 -11.66 0.05 -10.20
CA GLY A 69 -11.63 1.19 -9.30
C GLY A 69 -12.90 2.07 -9.31
N GLY A 70 -13.84 1.81 -10.22
CA GLY A 70 -15.01 2.66 -10.43
C GLY A 70 -14.69 4.02 -11.07
N TYR A 71 -13.54 4.14 -11.75
CA TYR A 71 -13.00 5.38 -12.29
C TYR A 71 -13.42 5.64 -13.74
N THR A 72 -13.34 6.91 -14.16
CA THR A 72 -13.67 7.38 -15.50
C THR A 72 -12.71 8.49 -15.95
N GLU A 73 -12.33 8.53 -17.23
CA GLU A 73 -11.52 9.62 -17.81
C GLU A 73 -12.07 11.03 -17.49
N ALA A 74 -13.39 11.17 -17.44
CA ALA A 74 -14.06 12.46 -17.25
C ALA A 74 -13.99 12.99 -15.80
N ASN A 75 -13.99 12.12 -14.80
CA ASN A 75 -13.98 12.52 -13.39
C ASN A 75 -12.61 12.31 -12.72
N ASP A 76 -11.79 11.40 -13.25
CA ASP A 76 -10.60 10.84 -12.60
C ASP A 76 -9.34 10.99 -13.47
N ALA A 77 -9.25 12.07 -14.27
CA ALA A 77 -8.24 12.27 -15.31
C ALA A 77 -6.76 12.07 -14.88
N GLU A 78 -6.43 12.36 -13.62
CA GLU A 78 -5.08 12.13 -13.07
C GLU A 78 -4.82 10.64 -12.80
N ILE A 79 -5.81 9.90 -12.27
CA ILE A 79 -5.74 8.45 -12.10
C ILE A 79 -5.66 7.76 -13.47
N ALA A 80 -6.48 8.23 -14.42
CA ALA A 80 -6.46 7.79 -15.80
C ALA A 80 -5.07 7.95 -16.44
N LYS A 81 -4.44 9.13 -16.31
CA LYS A 81 -3.05 9.36 -16.76
C LYS A 81 -2.07 8.37 -16.12
N GLN A 82 -2.11 8.23 -14.79
CA GLN A 82 -1.22 7.33 -14.06
C GLN A 82 -1.38 5.86 -14.49
N TYR A 83 -2.62 5.40 -14.70
CA TYR A 83 -2.88 4.03 -15.17
C TYR A 83 -2.42 3.79 -16.60
N ARG A 84 -2.58 4.76 -17.52
CA ARG A 84 -2.07 4.64 -18.89
C ARG A 84 -0.54 4.43 -18.92
N GLU A 85 0.20 5.16 -18.08
CA GLU A 85 1.66 5.01 -17.91
C GLU A 85 2.03 3.70 -17.22
N GLN A 86 1.38 3.37 -16.11
CA GLN A 86 1.68 2.15 -15.33
C GLN A 86 1.40 0.87 -16.12
N ILE A 87 0.30 0.80 -16.88
CA ILE A 87 -0.13 -0.44 -17.54
C ILE A 87 0.75 -0.81 -18.74
N VAL A 88 1.31 0.18 -19.45
CA VAL A 88 2.25 -0.14 -20.53
C VAL A 88 3.62 -0.59 -20.00
N GLN A 89 4.10 0.00 -18.90
CA GLN A 89 5.32 -0.43 -18.20
C GLN A 89 5.15 -1.82 -17.60
N TYR A 90 3.99 -2.06 -16.99
CA TYR A 90 3.53 -3.33 -16.44
C TYR A 90 3.56 -4.46 -17.47
N LEU A 91 2.89 -4.28 -18.61
CA LEU A 91 2.86 -5.29 -19.69
C LEU A 91 4.26 -5.54 -20.27
N ALA A 92 5.05 -4.48 -20.47
CA ALA A 92 6.44 -4.59 -20.93
C ALA A 92 7.30 -5.41 -19.95
N GLN A 93 7.22 -5.12 -18.65
CA GLN A 93 7.95 -5.84 -17.60
C GLN A 93 7.52 -7.31 -17.52
N GLU A 94 6.24 -7.62 -17.66
CA GLU A 94 5.75 -9.00 -17.63
C GLU A 94 6.30 -9.83 -18.79
N LYS A 95 6.38 -9.28 -20.02
CA LYS A 95 7.08 -9.97 -21.14
C LYS A 95 8.54 -10.26 -20.77
N ILE A 96 9.25 -9.33 -20.12
CA ILE A 96 10.63 -9.57 -19.65
C ILE A 96 10.68 -10.72 -18.64
N VAL A 97 9.82 -10.72 -17.62
CA VAL A 97 9.79 -11.78 -16.61
C VAL A 97 9.51 -13.14 -17.24
N LEU A 98 8.50 -13.24 -18.10
CA LEU A 98 8.13 -14.50 -18.75
C LEU A 98 9.24 -15.01 -19.70
N TYR A 99 9.98 -14.10 -20.35
CA TYR A 99 11.18 -14.45 -21.11
C TYR A 99 12.29 -15.00 -20.21
N LEU A 100 12.65 -14.28 -19.13
CA LEU A 100 13.73 -14.68 -18.23
C LEU A 100 13.39 -15.99 -17.50
N ALA A 101 12.13 -16.19 -17.10
CA ALA A 101 11.62 -17.44 -16.56
C ALA A 101 11.79 -18.59 -17.57
N LYS A 102 11.41 -18.38 -18.84
CA LYS A 102 11.55 -19.37 -19.91
C LYS A 102 13.00 -19.75 -20.17
N GLU A 103 13.93 -18.79 -20.15
CA GLU A 103 15.37 -19.05 -20.27
C GLU A 103 15.93 -19.85 -19.07
N MET A 104 15.30 -19.77 -17.90
CA MET A 104 15.57 -20.63 -16.74
C MET A 104 14.84 -22.00 -16.80
N GLY A 105 14.09 -22.28 -17.87
CA GLY A 105 13.31 -23.51 -18.05
C GLY A 105 11.97 -23.51 -17.30
N ILE A 106 11.45 -22.34 -16.94
CA ILE A 106 10.17 -22.16 -16.24
C ILE A 106 9.13 -21.60 -17.22
N SER A 107 8.06 -22.35 -17.44
CA SER A 107 6.92 -21.97 -18.29
C SER A 107 5.64 -22.70 -17.85
N ALA A 108 4.49 -22.32 -18.41
CA ALA A 108 3.21 -22.99 -18.16
C ALA A 108 3.27 -24.52 -18.41
N GLU A 109 4.02 -24.96 -19.42
CA GLU A 109 4.21 -26.39 -19.75
C GLU A 109 5.02 -27.18 -18.70
N THR A 110 5.73 -26.47 -17.81
CA THR A 110 6.58 -27.06 -16.76
C THR A 110 5.98 -27.00 -15.36
N LEU A 111 4.79 -26.39 -15.23
CA LEU A 111 4.07 -26.34 -13.95
C LEU A 111 3.49 -27.72 -13.59
N THR A 112 3.43 -27.98 -12.29
CA THR A 112 2.81 -29.19 -11.74
C THR A 112 1.28 -29.08 -11.72
N GLU A 113 0.59 -30.23 -11.64
CA GLU A 113 -0.88 -30.27 -11.51
C GLU A 113 -1.38 -29.51 -10.26
N GLU A 114 -0.60 -29.47 -9.17
CA GLU A 114 -0.94 -28.71 -7.96
C GLU A 114 -0.84 -27.18 -8.20
N GLU A 115 0.18 -26.75 -8.92
CA GLU A 115 0.40 -25.35 -9.29
C GLU A 115 -0.68 -24.84 -10.26
N ILE A 116 -1.02 -25.65 -11.27
CA ILE A 116 -2.12 -25.39 -12.20
C ILE A 116 -3.45 -25.32 -11.44
N GLY A 117 -3.75 -26.28 -10.56
CA GLY A 117 -4.98 -26.27 -9.76
C GLY A 117 -5.10 -25.08 -8.80
N LYS A 118 -3.98 -24.52 -8.32
CA LYS A 118 -3.97 -23.26 -7.56
C LYS A 118 -4.29 -22.06 -8.46
N ALA A 119 -3.70 -22.00 -9.66
CA ALA A 119 -3.99 -20.94 -10.62
C ALA A 119 -5.46 -20.97 -11.09
N GLU A 120 -5.98 -22.15 -11.44
CA GLU A 120 -7.41 -22.35 -11.75
C GLU A 120 -8.31 -21.86 -10.61
N LYS A 121 -7.98 -22.20 -9.35
CA LYS A 121 -8.76 -21.77 -8.20
C LYS A 121 -8.76 -20.25 -8.04
N ALA A 122 -7.59 -19.60 -8.12
CA ALA A 122 -7.46 -18.16 -7.99
C ALA A 122 -8.23 -17.41 -9.08
N ALA A 123 -8.07 -17.83 -10.35
CA ALA A 123 -8.79 -17.25 -11.49
C ALA A 123 -10.32 -17.36 -11.33
N ASN A 124 -10.82 -18.51 -10.88
CA ASN A 124 -12.23 -18.69 -10.58
C ASN A 124 -12.70 -17.78 -9.42
N GLU A 125 -11.91 -17.63 -8.35
CA GLU A 125 -12.26 -16.75 -7.21
C GLU A 125 -12.33 -15.27 -7.63
N ASP A 126 -11.45 -14.81 -8.54
CA ASP A 126 -11.49 -13.45 -9.11
C ASP A 126 -12.70 -13.25 -10.05
N ILE A 127 -12.94 -14.18 -10.98
CA ILE A 127 -14.10 -14.16 -11.88
C ILE A 127 -15.43 -14.14 -11.09
N GLU A 128 -15.52 -14.96 -10.02
CA GLU A 128 -16.67 -14.98 -9.10
C GLU A 128 -16.88 -13.67 -8.33
N SER A 129 -15.82 -12.89 -8.12
CA SER A 129 -15.91 -11.54 -7.55
C SER A 129 -16.41 -10.55 -8.58
N TRP A 130 -15.93 -10.65 -9.83
CA TRP A 130 -16.38 -9.81 -10.94
C TRP A 130 -17.85 -9.97 -11.26
N TYR A 131 -18.39 -11.18 -11.34
CA TYR A 131 -19.83 -11.39 -11.56
C TYR A 131 -20.68 -10.69 -10.49
N LYS A 132 -20.30 -10.78 -9.21
CA LYS A 132 -21.02 -10.11 -8.10
C LYS A 132 -21.00 -8.59 -8.21
N ASN A 133 -19.96 -7.99 -8.78
CA ASN A 133 -19.93 -6.54 -9.05
C ASN A 133 -21.04 -6.09 -10.04
N TYR A 134 -21.62 -7.03 -10.80
CA TYR A 134 -22.75 -6.77 -11.70
C TYR A 134 -24.13 -7.05 -11.08
N GLU A 135 -24.23 -7.57 -9.85
CA GLU A 135 -25.50 -7.92 -9.17
C GLU A 135 -26.52 -6.78 -9.26
N ALA A 136 -26.13 -5.55 -8.89
CA ALA A 136 -27.03 -4.40 -8.93
C ALA A 136 -27.55 -4.06 -10.34
N LYS A 137 -26.73 -4.25 -11.38
CA LYS A 137 -27.13 -4.06 -12.79
C LYS A 137 -28.03 -5.21 -13.25
N ALA A 138 -27.73 -6.45 -12.87
CA ALA A 138 -28.51 -7.63 -13.19
C ALA A 138 -29.91 -7.59 -12.56
N ILE A 139 -30.03 -7.24 -11.27
CA ILE A 139 -31.30 -7.00 -10.58
C ILE A 139 -32.13 -5.93 -11.30
N ASN A 140 -31.49 -4.81 -11.70
CA ASN A 140 -32.17 -3.74 -12.42
C ASN A 140 -32.71 -4.19 -13.79
N ALA A 141 -31.93 -4.99 -14.53
CA ALA A 141 -32.32 -5.54 -15.83
C ALA A 141 -33.42 -6.61 -15.75
N LEU A 142 -33.44 -7.42 -14.68
CA LEU A 142 -34.41 -8.51 -14.48
C LEU A 142 -35.72 -8.06 -13.84
N GLY A 143 -35.70 -6.99 -13.04
CA GLY A 143 -36.88 -6.49 -12.33
C GLY A 143 -37.28 -7.39 -11.16
N SER A 144 -38.55 -7.80 -11.08
CA SER A 144 -39.10 -8.54 -9.94
C SER A 144 -39.48 -9.99 -10.30
N GLY A 145 -39.13 -10.94 -9.44
CA GLY A 145 -39.57 -12.34 -9.55
C GLY A 145 -38.60 -13.26 -10.32
N TYR A 146 -37.33 -12.88 -10.41
CA TYR A 146 -36.26 -13.75 -10.90
C TYR A 146 -35.87 -14.84 -9.88
N THR A 147 -35.22 -15.89 -10.34
CA THR A 147 -34.53 -16.89 -9.51
C THR A 147 -33.03 -16.57 -9.39
N ASP A 148 -32.35 -17.14 -8.39
CA ASP A 148 -30.91 -16.99 -8.21
C ASP A 148 -30.12 -17.43 -9.46
N GLU A 149 -30.58 -18.48 -10.17
CA GLU A 149 -29.98 -18.92 -11.45
C GLU A 149 -30.15 -17.88 -12.56
N GLN A 150 -31.27 -17.15 -12.58
CA GLN A 150 -31.51 -16.08 -13.57
C GLN A 150 -30.72 -14.82 -13.25
N LEU A 151 -30.62 -14.45 -11.96
CA LEU A 151 -29.72 -13.38 -11.50
C LEU A 151 -28.29 -13.69 -11.94
N ARG A 152 -27.81 -14.88 -11.58
CA ARG A 152 -26.44 -15.29 -11.86
C ARG A 152 -26.11 -15.32 -13.35
N LYS A 153 -26.97 -15.90 -14.20
CA LYS A 153 -26.75 -15.85 -15.65
C LYS A 153 -26.71 -14.44 -16.21
N LYS A 154 -27.43 -13.49 -15.60
CA LYS A 154 -27.42 -12.09 -16.04
C LYS A 154 -26.19 -11.33 -15.55
N GLU A 155 -25.64 -11.68 -14.39
CA GLU A 155 -24.31 -11.22 -13.94
C GLU A 155 -23.22 -11.69 -14.90
N GLU A 156 -23.24 -12.97 -15.28
CA GLU A 156 -22.32 -13.57 -16.25
C GLU A 156 -22.42 -12.91 -17.63
N GLU A 157 -23.64 -12.76 -18.17
CA GLU A 157 -23.91 -12.08 -19.44
C GLU A 157 -23.36 -10.64 -19.42
N LEU A 158 -23.67 -9.85 -18.38
CA LEU A 158 -23.25 -8.44 -18.31
C LEU A 158 -21.74 -8.25 -18.10
N PHE A 159 -21.07 -9.21 -17.46
CA PHE A 159 -19.60 -9.20 -17.36
C PHE A 159 -18.96 -9.56 -18.69
N ASN A 160 -19.44 -10.61 -19.35
CA ASN A 160 -18.90 -11.06 -20.64
C ASN A 160 -19.14 -10.00 -21.74
N ASP A 161 -20.32 -9.36 -21.77
CA ASP A 161 -20.62 -8.21 -22.65
C ASP A 161 -19.58 -7.07 -22.46
N PHE A 162 -19.15 -6.81 -21.21
CA PHE A 162 -18.13 -5.82 -20.90
C PHE A 162 -16.73 -6.26 -21.30
N MET A 163 -16.37 -7.53 -21.09
CA MET A 163 -15.10 -8.10 -21.53
C MET A 163 -14.96 -8.03 -23.06
N ASP A 164 -16.02 -8.39 -23.80
CA ASP A 164 -16.11 -8.24 -25.25
C ASP A 164 -15.98 -6.77 -25.70
N GLU A 165 -16.62 -5.81 -25.00
CA GLU A 165 -16.52 -4.38 -25.29
C GLU A 165 -15.07 -3.86 -25.16
N ILE A 166 -14.39 -4.20 -24.06
CA ILE A 166 -12.98 -3.85 -23.87
C ILE A 166 -12.04 -4.69 -24.74
N GLY A 167 -12.54 -5.80 -25.31
CA GLY A 167 -11.85 -6.73 -26.21
C GLY A 167 -10.84 -7.61 -25.50
N LEU A 168 -11.21 -8.11 -24.31
CA LEU A 168 -10.54 -9.17 -23.57
C LEU A 168 -11.47 -10.40 -23.51
N ASP A 169 -10.88 -11.57 -23.32
CA ASP A 169 -11.61 -12.82 -23.03
C ASP A 169 -11.48 -13.15 -21.53
N PRO A 170 -12.51 -13.66 -20.83
CA PRO A 170 -12.40 -14.11 -19.44
C PRO A 170 -11.26 -15.11 -19.14
N ASP A 171 -10.75 -15.85 -20.13
CA ASP A 171 -9.54 -16.68 -19.98
C ASP A 171 -8.29 -15.87 -19.53
N ILE A 172 -8.32 -14.54 -19.68
CA ILE A 172 -7.28 -13.63 -19.21
C ILE A 172 -6.97 -13.81 -17.71
N PHE A 173 -8.00 -14.04 -16.88
CA PHE A 173 -7.84 -14.28 -15.43
C PHE A 173 -7.08 -15.57 -15.13
N TYR A 174 -7.25 -16.60 -15.96
CA TYR A 174 -6.49 -17.84 -15.83
C TYR A 174 -5.02 -17.63 -16.23
N ASN A 175 -4.77 -16.95 -17.36
CA ASN A 175 -3.42 -16.60 -17.79
C ASN A 175 -2.68 -15.78 -16.72
N TRP A 176 -3.34 -14.77 -16.16
CA TRP A 176 -2.86 -13.98 -15.03
C TRP A 176 -2.44 -14.85 -13.84
N ALA A 177 -3.30 -15.77 -13.41
CA ALA A 177 -3.01 -16.66 -12.29
C ALA A 177 -1.83 -17.60 -12.58
N VAL A 178 -1.72 -18.11 -13.82
CA VAL A 178 -0.58 -18.93 -14.28
C VAL A 178 0.72 -18.12 -14.28
N ASN A 179 0.70 -16.86 -14.73
CA ASN A 179 1.89 -16.02 -14.76
C ASN A 179 2.38 -15.65 -13.36
N ASN A 180 1.47 -15.44 -12.40
CA ASN A 180 1.87 -15.22 -11.00
C ASN A 180 2.65 -16.44 -10.47
N VAL A 181 2.21 -17.66 -10.77
CA VAL A 181 2.98 -18.88 -10.45
C VAL A 181 4.34 -18.93 -11.18
N ILE A 182 4.40 -18.54 -12.46
CA ILE A 182 5.67 -18.46 -13.21
C ILE A 182 6.61 -17.40 -12.60
N HIS A 183 6.07 -16.25 -12.20
CA HIS A 183 6.79 -15.14 -11.56
C HIS A 183 7.36 -15.59 -10.20
N ASP A 184 6.55 -16.21 -9.34
CA ASP A 184 6.99 -16.71 -8.03
C ASP A 184 8.15 -17.71 -8.17
N LYS A 185 8.04 -18.66 -9.11
CA LYS A 185 9.10 -19.63 -9.43
C LYS A 185 10.34 -18.96 -10.03
N TYR A 186 10.17 -17.90 -10.83
CA TYR A 186 11.27 -17.10 -11.36
C TYR A 186 11.99 -16.35 -10.23
N VAL A 187 11.27 -15.73 -9.29
CA VAL A 187 11.87 -15.06 -8.12
C VAL A 187 12.60 -16.07 -7.24
N GLU A 188 12.00 -17.22 -6.94
CA GLU A 188 12.65 -18.32 -6.20
C GLU A 188 13.97 -18.71 -6.89
N LYS A 189 13.95 -18.93 -8.21
CA LYS A 189 15.10 -19.39 -8.97
C LYS A 189 16.19 -18.33 -9.15
N ALA A 190 15.82 -17.09 -9.46
CA ALA A 190 16.75 -15.96 -9.61
C ALA A 190 17.41 -15.57 -8.28
N SER A 191 16.72 -15.78 -7.16
CA SER A 191 17.19 -15.48 -5.81
C SER A 191 17.79 -16.66 -5.05
N GLU A 192 18.00 -17.84 -5.68
CA GLU A 192 18.48 -19.04 -5.00
C GLU A 192 19.87 -18.88 -4.33
N SER A 193 20.61 -17.84 -4.73
CA SER A 193 21.91 -17.47 -4.13
C SER A 193 21.81 -16.64 -2.84
N ILE A 194 20.63 -16.13 -2.47
CA ILE A 194 20.43 -15.34 -1.24
C ILE A 194 20.45 -16.25 0.00
N THR A 195 21.42 -15.99 0.87
CA THR A 195 21.68 -16.79 2.08
C THR A 195 21.06 -16.18 3.34
N GLU A 196 20.80 -17.02 4.35
CA GLU A 196 20.34 -16.61 5.69
C GLU A 196 21.24 -15.54 6.33
N GLN A 197 22.56 -15.59 6.06
CA GLN A 197 23.50 -14.61 6.58
C GLN A 197 23.29 -13.22 5.94
N GLN A 198 23.08 -13.13 4.62
CA GLN A 198 22.83 -11.85 3.95
C GLN A 198 21.55 -11.18 4.45
N ILE A 199 20.52 -11.96 4.75
CA ILE A 199 19.26 -11.47 5.30
C ILE A 199 19.49 -10.86 6.69
N LYS A 200 20.25 -11.56 7.55
CA LYS A 200 20.58 -11.09 8.90
C LYS A 200 21.50 -9.88 8.89
N ASP A 201 22.48 -9.85 7.98
CA ASP A 201 23.39 -8.72 7.80
C ASP A 201 22.59 -7.48 7.35
N PHE A 202 21.69 -7.61 6.37
CA PHE A 202 20.82 -6.51 5.93
C PHE A 202 19.91 -5.97 7.04
N VAL A 203 19.28 -6.85 7.83
CA VAL A 203 18.48 -6.44 9.00
C VAL A 203 19.36 -5.72 10.01
N GLN A 204 20.54 -6.25 10.33
CA GLN A 204 21.46 -5.66 11.30
C GLN A 204 22.00 -4.29 10.86
N GLU A 205 22.40 -4.14 9.59
CA GLU A 205 22.80 -2.85 9.00
C GLU A 205 21.66 -1.83 9.05
N THR A 206 20.42 -2.26 8.78
CA THR A 206 19.23 -1.41 8.88
C THR A 206 18.93 -0.99 10.32
N ILE A 207 19.13 -1.90 11.29
CA ILE A 207 19.00 -1.62 12.73
C ILE A 207 20.08 -0.63 13.20
N ASP A 208 21.32 -0.77 12.74
CA ASP A 208 22.40 0.13 13.13
C ASP A 208 22.26 1.51 12.47
N THR A 209 21.78 1.57 11.22
CA THR A 209 21.31 2.81 10.59
C THR A 209 20.18 3.46 11.39
N ALA A 210 19.20 2.67 11.87
CA ALA A 210 18.10 3.18 12.69
C ALA A 210 18.58 3.78 14.02
N LYS A 211 19.57 3.17 14.68
CA LYS A 211 20.22 3.72 15.89
C LYS A 211 20.97 5.03 15.58
N GLU A 212 21.73 5.08 14.50
CA GLU A 212 22.44 6.31 14.08
C GLU A 212 21.44 7.46 13.83
N LYS A 213 20.34 7.18 13.13
CA LYS A 213 19.30 8.17 12.84
C LYS A 213 18.58 8.63 14.09
N TYR A 214 18.35 7.76 15.08
CA TYR A 214 17.79 8.18 16.37
C TYR A 214 18.67 9.19 17.12
N GLU A 215 19.99 9.17 16.91
CA GLU A 215 20.92 10.14 17.50
C GLU A 215 21.16 11.38 16.63
N SER A 216 21.15 11.25 15.30
CA SER A 216 21.55 12.30 14.35
C SER A 216 20.40 13.03 13.63
N ASP A 217 19.29 12.34 13.35
CA ASP A 217 18.13 12.87 12.62
C ASP A 217 16.84 12.17 13.06
N LEU A 218 16.25 12.71 14.14
CA LEU A 218 15.00 12.20 14.72
C LEU A 218 13.82 12.25 13.74
N ALA A 219 13.80 13.20 12.81
CA ALA A 219 12.72 13.32 11.83
C ALA A 219 12.81 12.20 10.79
N GLU A 220 14.01 11.87 10.32
CA GLU A 220 14.22 10.71 9.45
C GLU A 220 13.99 9.39 10.21
N PHE A 221 14.43 9.29 11.48
CA PHE A 221 14.16 8.13 12.33
C PHE A 221 12.65 7.87 12.48
N GLU A 222 11.88 8.86 12.96
CA GLU A 222 10.44 8.70 13.19
C GLU A 222 9.69 8.40 11.89
N LYS A 223 10.16 8.94 10.75
CA LYS A 223 9.58 8.71 9.43
C LYS A 223 9.86 7.31 8.88
N LYS A 224 11.08 6.76 9.01
CA LYS A 224 11.49 5.53 8.30
C LYS A 224 11.78 4.33 9.20
N TYR A 225 12.33 4.55 10.38
CA TYR A 225 13.14 3.55 11.09
C TYR A 225 12.52 2.98 12.39
N THR A 226 11.35 3.49 12.80
CA THR A 226 10.62 3.06 14.02
C THR A 226 10.24 1.59 14.08
N ALA A 227 10.24 0.87 12.95
CA ALA A 227 10.03 -0.57 12.91
C ALA A 227 11.28 -1.39 13.24
N PHE A 228 12.48 -0.83 13.02
CA PHE A 228 13.76 -1.54 13.13
C PHE A 228 14.46 -1.30 14.46
N TYR A 229 14.27 -0.12 15.06
CA TYR A 229 14.85 0.17 16.37
C TYR A 229 13.81 0.76 17.32
N VAL A 230 13.72 0.16 18.51
CA VAL A 230 12.95 0.67 19.64
C VAL A 230 13.95 1.26 20.64
N PRO A 231 14.01 2.60 20.80
CA PRO A 231 14.90 3.25 21.76
C PRO A 231 14.67 2.78 23.20
N GLU A 232 15.74 2.74 23.99
CA GLU A 232 15.64 2.41 25.42
C GLU A 232 14.71 3.40 26.13
N GLY A 233 13.83 2.90 27.00
CA GLY A 233 12.84 3.70 27.71
C GLY A 233 11.61 4.11 26.88
N THR A 234 11.43 3.57 25.66
CA THR A 234 10.19 3.73 24.88
C THR A 234 9.01 3.09 25.61
N ARG A 235 7.89 3.81 25.69
CA ARG A 235 6.70 3.39 26.47
C ARG A 235 5.49 3.19 25.59
N LYS A 236 4.68 2.18 25.92
CA LYS A 236 3.27 2.11 25.56
C LYS A 236 2.47 2.96 26.55
N VAL A 237 1.72 3.92 26.03
CA VAL A 237 0.95 4.89 26.81
C VAL A 237 -0.50 4.87 26.35
N GLN A 238 -1.42 4.97 27.30
CA GLN A 238 -2.82 5.28 27.03
C GLN A 238 -3.13 6.70 27.53
N GLN A 239 -4.11 7.37 26.94
CA GLN A 239 -4.52 8.72 27.35
C GLN A 239 -5.99 8.76 27.77
N LEU A 240 -6.29 9.68 28.68
CA LEU A 240 -7.64 10.17 28.93
C LEU A 240 -7.58 11.68 28.66
N ALA A 241 -8.27 12.12 27.61
CA ALA A 241 -8.34 13.51 27.17
C ALA A 241 -9.74 14.09 27.43
N VAL A 242 -9.79 15.19 28.17
CA VAL A 242 -10.99 16.04 28.31
C VAL A 242 -10.72 17.31 27.52
N LEU A 243 -11.37 17.43 26.37
CA LEU A 243 -11.04 18.43 25.36
C LEU A 243 -11.82 19.74 25.55
N ILE A 244 -11.17 20.86 25.24
CA ILE A 244 -11.89 22.12 25.00
C ILE A 244 -12.57 22.09 23.63
N LYS A 245 -13.41 23.09 23.34
CA LYS A 245 -14.05 23.18 22.02
C LYS A 245 -13.00 23.31 20.90
N SER A 246 -13.15 22.51 19.85
CA SER A 246 -12.25 22.49 18.68
C SER A 246 -12.09 23.85 18.00
N SER A 247 -13.13 24.68 18.01
CA SER A 247 -13.08 26.07 17.52
C SER A 247 -12.10 26.93 18.32
N ALA A 248 -12.10 26.79 19.65
CA ALA A 248 -11.21 27.56 20.52
C ALA A 248 -9.77 27.01 20.49
N ALA A 249 -9.59 25.69 20.41
CA ALA A 249 -8.26 25.10 20.17
C ALA A 249 -7.65 25.58 18.84
N SER A 250 -8.48 25.76 17.80
CA SER A 250 -8.05 26.34 16.51
C SER A 250 -7.69 27.82 16.62
N GLU A 251 -8.44 28.59 17.42
CA GLU A 251 -8.17 30.01 17.68
C GLU A 251 -6.88 30.21 18.49
N ILE A 252 -6.65 29.40 19.54
CA ILE A 252 -5.40 29.36 20.32
C ILE A 252 -4.22 29.08 19.40
N ALA A 253 -4.31 28.06 18.55
CA ALA A 253 -3.25 27.72 17.59
C ALA A 253 -2.95 28.85 16.59
N ALA A 254 -3.94 29.67 16.21
CA ALA A 254 -3.74 30.85 15.37
C ALA A 254 -2.97 31.95 16.12
N TYR A 255 -3.37 32.31 17.34
CA TYR A 255 -2.65 33.31 18.14
C TYR A 255 -1.20 32.88 18.48
N ARG A 256 -0.97 31.60 18.80
CA ARG A 256 0.39 31.04 18.96
C ARG A 256 1.24 31.23 17.70
N LYS A 257 0.66 30.98 16.52
CA LYS A 257 1.35 31.14 15.22
C LYS A 257 1.70 32.60 14.92
N ASP A 258 0.83 33.53 15.32
CA ASP A 258 1.04 34.98 15.14
C ASP A 258 1.93 35.59 16.25
N GLY A 259 2.33 34.80 17.26
CA GLY A 259 3.21 35.21 18.35
C GLY A 259 2.50 35.93 19.52
N ASP A 260 1.17 35.91 19.58
CA ASP A 260 0.38 36.46 20.68
C ASP A 260 0.06 35.38 21.72
N ASP A 261 1.11 34.92 22.41
CA ASP A 261 1.00 33.93 23.49
C ASP A 261 0.04 34.38 24.60
N ALA A 262 -0.04 35.69 24.89
CA ALA A 262 -0.87 36.21 25.97
C ALA A 262 -2.38 36.08 25.67
N GLN A 263 -2.79 36.35 24.42
CA GLN A 263 -4.17 36.15 24.00
C GLN A 263 -4.51 34.67 23.85
N ALA A 264 -3.56 33.84 23.38
CA ALA A 264 -3.68 32.39 23.35
C ALA A 264 -3.90 31.79 24.76
N ASP A 265 -3.05 32.14 25.72
CA ASP A 265 -3.14 31.70 27.12
C ASP A 265 -4.46 32.12 27.77
N LYS A 266 -4.94 33.35 27.49
CA LYS A 266 -6.22 33.84 28.01
C LYS A 266 -7.39 32.98 27.53
N ILE A 267 -7.48 32.71 26.23
CA ILE A 267 -8.55 31.86 25.65
C ILE A 267 -8.46 30.45 26.22
N LEU A 268 -7.24 29.90 26.30
CA LEU A 268 -6.99 28.57 26.86
C LEU A 268 -7.52 28.46 28.30
N GLN A 269 -7.16 29.39 29.18
CA GLN A 269 -7.61 29.36 30.58
C GLN A 269 -9.13 29.57 30.72
N GLU A 270 -9.74 30.43 29.90
CA GLU A 270 -11.19 30.61 29.86
C GLU A 270 -11.94 29.34 29.40
N GLU A 271 -11.39 28.56 28.48
CA GLU A 271 -11.99 27.29 28.02
C GLU A 271 -11.69 26.11 28.95
N LEU A 272 -10.46 25.98 29.46
CA LEU A 272 -10.09 24.94 30.42
C LEU A 272 -10.98 24.99 31.67
N ALA A 273 -11.29 26.20 32.18
CA ALA A 273 -12.22 26.39 33.29
C ALA A 273 -13.62 25.80 33.05
N LYS A 274 -14.07 25.70 31.80
CA LYS A 274 -15.39 25.13 31.42
C LYS A 274 -15.42 23.61 31.47
N VAL A 275 -14.26 22.94 31.39
CA VAL A 275 -14.15 21.48 31.32
C VAL A 275 -13.42 20.87 32.53
N LYS A 276 -12.74 21.67 33.35
CA LYS A 276 -11.95 21.24 34.52
C LYS A 276 -12.70 20.29 35.47
N PHE A 277 -14.00 20.51 35.70
CA PHE A 277 -14.78 19.65 36.59
C PHE A 277 -14.80 18.17 36.13
N ARG A 278 -14.74 17.90 34.82
CA ARG A 278 -14.75 16.53 34.26
C ARG A 278 -13.44 15.81 34.51
N ILE A 279 -12.30 16.47 34.29
CA ILE A 279 -11.00 15.84 34.52
C ILE A 279 -10.73 15.68 36.02
N ASP A 280 -11.19 16.62 36.86
CA ASP A 280 -11.07 16.51 38.31
C ASP A 280 -11.88 15.33 38.85
N GLU A 281 -13.11 15.11 38.36
CA GLU A 281 -13.93 13.93 38.71
C GLU A 281 -13.30 12.62 38.23
N ALA A 282 -12.79 12.58 36.98
CA ALA A 282 -12.07 11.43 36.45
C ALA A 282 -10.82 11.09 37.29
N TYR A 283 -10.05 12.10 37.68
CA TYR A 283 -8.86 11.92 38.50
C TYR A 283 -9.21 11.47 39.93
N GLU A 284 -10.26 12.03 40.54
CA GLU A 284 -10.74 11.60 41.86
C GLU A 284 -11.21 10.14 41.85
N LYS A 285 -11.86 9.69 40.77
CA LYS A 285 -12.24 8.27 40.55
C LYS A 285 -11.01 7.36 40.48
N LEU A 286 -10.00 7.74 39.70
CA LEU A 286 -8.73 7.00 39.62
C LEU A 286 -8.00 6.96 40.98
N GLN A 287 -8.03 8.05 41.75
CA GLN A 287 -7.43 8.11 43.10
C GLN A 287 -8.18 7.25 44.13
N LYS A 288 -9.50 7.04 43.94
CA LYS A 288 -10.32 6.09 44.72
C LYS A 288 -10.10 4.62 44.31
N GLY A 289 -9.26 4.36 43.30
CA GLY A 289 -8.98 3.01 42.80
C GLY A 289 -10.01 2.47 41.81
N GLU A 290 -10.75 3.35 41.10
CA GLU A 290 -11.57 2.92 39.97
C GLU A 290 -10.67 2.52 38.78
N GLU A 291 -11.02 1.41 38.11
CA GLU A 291 -10.22 0.83 37.02
C GLU A 291 -10.00 1.80 35.85
N TRP A 292 -8.77 1.90 35.36
CA TRP A 292 -8.36 2.85 34.31
C TRP A 292 -9.28 2.80 33.08
N THR A 293 -9.52 1.60 32.52
CA THR A 293 -10.34 1.44 31.31
C THR A 293 -11.79 1.89 31.52
N LYS A 294 -12.32 1.76 32.74
CA LYS A 294 -13.66 2.23 33.08
C LYS A 294 -13.72 3.75 33.11
N VAL A 295 -12.77 4.41 33.79
CA VAL A 295 -12.72 5.89 33.85
C VAL A 295 -12.40 6.47 32.48
N GLN A 296 -11.45 5.88 31.75
CA GLN A 296 -11.12 6.28 30.37
C GLN A 296 -12.38 6.24 29.48
N LYS A 297 -13.14 5.13 29.52
CA LYS A 297 -14.37 4.98 28.74
C LYS A 297 -15.49 5.96 29.12
N GLU A 298 -15.54 6.42 30.36
CA GLU A 298 -16.54 7.36 30.87
C GLU A 298 -16.18 8.84 30.57
N TYR A 299 -14.89 9.19 30.56
CA TYR A 299 -14.44 10.60 30.52
C TYR A 299 -13.61 11.01 29.29
N ASN A 300 -13.02 10.07 28.55
CA ASN A 300 -12.19 10.38 27.39
C ASN A 300 -13.05 10.84 26.20
N ASP A 301 -12.92 12.09 25.80
CA ASP A 301 -13.62 12.66 24.65
C ASP A 301 -13.12 12.06 23.32
N GLU A 302 -11.84 11.64 23.26
CA GLU A 302 -11.26 10.92 22.12
C GLU A 302 -11.59 9.42 22.21
N SER A 303 -12.88 9.06 22.23
CA SER A 303 -13.37 7.69 22.49
C SER A 303 -12.80 6.59 21.57
N SER A 304 -12.33 6.93 20.38
CA SER A 304 -11.60 6.04 19.46
C SER A 304 -10.19 5.65 19.93
N SER A 305 -9.63 6.36 20.93
CA SER A 305 -8.36 6.03 21.60
C SER A 305 -8.55 5.22 22.89
N ASN A 306 -9.78 4.84 23.24
CA ASN A 306 -10.04 3.99 24.40
C ASN A 306 -9.43 2.61 24.20
N GLU A 307 -8.72 2.11 25.21
CA GLU A 307 -7.99 0.83 25.17
C GLU A 307 -6.88 0.74 24.10
N VAL A 308 -6.60 1.83 23.36
CA VAL A 308 -5.53 1.91 22.35
C VAL A 308 -4.24 2.42 22.99
N ASP A 309 -3.19 1.60 22.91
CA ASP A 309 -1.83 1.99 23.26
C ASP A 309 -1.19 2.80 22.12
N PHE A 310 -0.62 3.96 22.41
CA PHE A 310 0.31 4.65 21.51
C PHE A 310 1.74 4.57 22.02
N THR A 311 2.69 4.62 21.09
CA THR A 311 4.13 4.52 21.40
C THR A 311 4.72 5.91 21.61
N VAL A 312 5.45 6.10 22.71
CA VAL A 312 6.17 7.35 23.01
C VAL A 312 7.66 7.06 23.15
N TYR A 313 8.47 7.65 22.27
CA TYR A 313 9.94 7.60 22.33
C TYR A 313 10.48 8.74 23.21
N PRO A 314 11.56 8.54 24.00
CA PRO A 314 12.11 9.59 24.87
C PRO A 314 12.50 10.89 24.14
N LYS A 315 12.98 10.78 22.89
CA LYS A 315 13.35 11.91 22.03
C LYS A 315 12.31 12.23 20.94
N SER A 316 11.05 11.86 21.12
CA SER A 316 10.05 12.02 20.06
C SER A 316 9.89 13.48 19.60
N THR A 317 9.79 13.69 18.28
CA THR A 317 9.55 15.01 17.67
C THR A 317 8.13 15.16 17.13
N THR A 318 7.47 14.04 16.81
CA THR A 318 6.07 13.97 16.37
C THR A 318 5.07 14.01 17.52
N VAL A 319 5.40 13.44 18.69
CA VAL A 319 4.59 13.58 19.90
C VAL A 319 4.88 14.92 20.57
N LEU A 320 3.83 15.66 20.97
CA LEU A 320 3.95 16.95 21.64
C LEU A 320 4.89 16.81 22.86
N LYS A 321 5.94 17.64 22.94
CA LYS A 321 6.96 17.56 23.99
C LYS A 321 6.39 17.43 25.41
N LYS A 322 5.30 18.16 25.73
CA LYS A 322 4.63 18.07 27.03
C LYS A 322 4.08 16.67 27.33
N ILE A 323 3.51 15.99 26.34
CA ILE A 323 3.04 14.60 26.44
C ILE A 323 4.25 13.67 26.63
N THR A 324 5.32 13.85 25.85
CA THR A 324 6.56 13.08 25.99
C THR A 324 7.19 13.22 27.38
N ASP A 325 7.36 14.45 27.86
CA ASP A 325 7.92 14.75 29.18
C ASP A 325 7.09 14.11 30.31
N VAL A 326 5.75 14.21 30.25
CA VAL A 326 4.86 13.61 31.25
C VAL A 326 4.87 12.09 31.16
N ALA A 327 4.79 11.52 29.96
CA ALA A 327 4.83 10.07 29.74
C ALA A 327 6.10 9.44 30.31
N MET A 328 7.25 10.09 30.14
CA MET A 328 8.55 9.67 30.66
C MET A 328 8.70 9.93 32.17
N GLY A 329 7.98 10.92 32.72
CA GLY A 329 7.97 11.25 34.14
C GLY A 329 7.16 10.29 35.04
N ILE A 330 6.29 9.43 34.48
CA ILE A 330 5.55 8.43 35.28
C ILE A 330 6.56 7.40 35.82
N GLU A 331 6.77 7.35 37.13
CA GLU A 331 7.83 6.54 37.76
C GLU A 331 7.62 5.02 37.61
N LYS A 332 6.37 4.57 37.49
CA LYS A 332 6.01 3.15 37.60
C LYS A 332 5.04 2.71 36.51
N LYS A 333 5.35 1.59 35.86
CA LYS A 333 4.44 0.85 34.98
C LYS A 333 3.13 0.51 35.71
N GLY A 334 2.00 0.69 35.03
CA GLY A 334 0.66 0.52 35.57
C GLY A 334 0.21 1.67 36.47
N SER A 335 0.87 2.83 36.42
CA SER A 335 0.45 4.08 37.09
C SER A 335 0.12 5.17 36.07
N TYR A 336 -0.59 6.20 36.51
CA TYR A 336 -0.96 7.35 35.70
C TYR A 336 -0.27 8.64 36.15
N SER A 337 -0.19 9.62 35.26
CA SER A 337 0.32 10.97 35.56
C SER A 337 -0.65 11.76 36.43
N GLU A 338 -0.17 12.85 37.04
CA GLU A 338 -1.07 13.92 37.46
C GLU A 338 -1.81 14.53 36.24
N VAL A 339 -2.90 15.26 36.50
CA VAL A 339 -3.60 16.04 35.48
C VAL A 339 -2.68 17.15 34.95
N PHE A 340 -2.56 17.25 33.63
CA PHE A 340 -1.85 18.36 32.97
C PHE A 340 -2.64 18.93 31.81
N GLU A 341 -2.32 20.15 31.42
CA GLU A 341 -2.95 20.86 30.30
C GLU A 341 -2.07 20.89 29.04
N THR A 342 -2.74 21.04 27.91
CA THR A 342 -2.20 21.41 26.60
C THR A 342 -3.17 22.38 25.93
N ASP A 343 -2.78 22.99 24.80
CA ASP A 343 -3.66 23.85 23.99
C ASP A 343 -4.95 23.15 23.49
N LYS A 344 -5.09 21.82 23.68
CA LYS A 344 -6.30 21.02 23.35
C LYS A 344 -7.23 20.74 24.54
N GLY A 345 -6.80 20.94 25.78
CA GLY A 345 -7.56 20.54 26.97
C GLY A 345 -6.72 19.88 28.06
N TYR A 346 -7.37 19.14 28.95
CA TYR A 346 -6.74 18.41 30.05
C TYR A 346 -6.51 16.95 29.72
N PHE A 347 -5.40 16.41 30.21
CA PHE A 347 -4.92 15.07 29.92
C PHE A 347 -4.47 14.36 31.20
N ILE A 348 -4.69 13.05 31.23
CA ILE A 348 -4.02 12.10 32.13
C ILE A 348 -3.41 11.02 31.22
N LEU A 349 -2.14 10.67 31.44
CA LEU A 349 -1.47 9.57 30.74
C LEU A 349 -1.34 8.36 31.65
N TYR A 350 -1.54 7.17 31.12
CA TYR A 350 -1.32 5.90 31.80
C TYR A 350 -0.15 5.15 31.16
N TYR A 351 0.87 4.87 31.96
CA TYR A 351 2.05 4.12 31.53
C TYR A 351 1.68 2.63 31.52
N LYS A 352 1.26 2.14 30.36
CA LYS A 352 0.73 0.79 30.19
C LYS A 352 1.82 -0.27 30.26
N ASP A 353 2.83 -0.15 29.41
CA ASP A 353 3.94 -1.10 29.34
C ASP A 353 5.21 -0.47 28.77
N ASP A 354 6.33 -1.18 28.95
CA ASP A 354 7.56 -0.93 28.20
C ASP A 354 7.38 -1.43 26.75
N LEU A 355 8.00 -0.73 25.78
CA LEU A 355 8.19 -1.29 24.45
C LEU A 355 9.65 -1.69 24.28
N ALA A 356 9.88 -2.94 23.92
CA ALA A 356 11.18 -3.46 23.53
C ALA A 356 11.09 -4.11 22.14
N MET A 357 12.26 -4.32 21.53
CA MET A 357 12.39 -5.32 20.46
C MET A 357 12.37 -6.72 21.09
N ASP A 358 11.75 -7.68 20.42
CA ASP A 358 11.63 -9.07 20.87
C ASP A 358 11.91 -10.03 19.70
N ASP A 359 12.11 -11.31 20.01
CA ASP A 359 12.45 -12.36 19.05
C ASP A 359 11.37 -12.58 17.97
N GLU A 360 10.12 -12.17 18.23
CA GLU A 360 9.01 -12.28 17.27
C GLU A 360 9.11 -11.17 16.21
N LYS A 361 9.30 -9.92 16.65
CA LYS A 361 9.59 -8.80 15.74
C LYS A 361 10.87 -9.01 14.95
N MET A 362 11.93 -9.54 15.56
CA MET A 362 13.18 -9.82 14.83
C MET A 362 12.97 -10.82 13.69
N LYS A 363 12.14 -11.87 13.90
CA LYS A 363 11.78 -12.81 12.83
C LYS A 363 10.88 -12.20 11.76
N ASP A 364 9.97 -11.30 12.14
CA ASP A 364 9.16 -10.55 11.17
C ASP A 364 10.02 -9.63 10.30
N LEU A 365 11.04 -8.97 10.87
CA LEU A 365 12.04 -8.20 10.13
C LEU A 365 12.91 -9.10 9.22
N GLU A 366 13.39 -10.24 9.71
CA GLU A 366 14.13 -11.23 8.90
C GLU A 366 13.28 -11.76 7.73
N LYS A 367 11.98 -12.03 7.94
CA LYS A 367 11.06 -12.46 6.88
C LYS A 367 10.82 -11.37 5.83
N GLN A 368 10.56 -10.14 6.26
CA GLN A 368 10.39 -9.00 5.33
C GLN A 368 11.68 -8.70 4.55
N ALA A 369 12.85 -8.92 5.16
CA ALA A 369 14.14 -8.81 4.50
C ALA A 369 14.40 -9.95 3.50
N ASP A 370 14.00 -11.19 3.79
CA ASP A 370 14.07 -12.30 2.83
C ASP A 370 13.21 -12.00 1.59
N GLU A 371 11.94 -11.64 1.78
CA GLU A 371 11.02 -11.24 0.70
C GLU A 371 11.63 -10.11 -0.15
N PHE A 372 12.07 -9.01 0.49
CA PHE A 372 12.66 -7.86 -0.19
C PHE A 372 13.96 -8.19 -0.96
N LEU A 373 14.89 -8.93 -0.37
CA LEU A 373 16.17 -9.26 -1.01
C LEU A 373 16.00 -10.24 -2.17
N ARG A 374 15.02 -11.14 -2.09
CA ARG A 374 14.69 -12.07 -3.19
C ARG A 374 14.09 -11.34 -4.38
N ASP A 375 13.09 -10.49 -4.12
CA ASP A 375 12.50 -9.63 -5.13
C ASP A 375 13.57 -8.75 -5.77
N GLN A 376 14.36 -8.01 -4.97
CA GLN A 376 15.44 -7.17 -5.47
C GLN A 376 16.39 -7.95 -6.40
N LYS A 377 16.78 -9.18 -6.00
CA LYS A 377 17.68 -10.01 -6.81
C LYS A 377 17.07 -10.44 -8.14
N ALA A 378 15.76 -10.69 -8.18
CA ALA A 378 15.03 -10.97 -9.42
C ALA A 378 14.86 -9.72 -10.30
N TYR A 379 14.65 -8.55 -9.69
CA TYR A 379 14.57 -7.25 -10.35
C TYR A 379 15.89 -6.79 -10.98
N GLU A 380 17.04 -7.11 -10.37
CA GLU A 380 18.37 -6.82 -10.96
C GLU A 380 18.50 -7.40 -12.38
N ALA A 381 18.01 -8.63 -12.62
CA ALA A 381 18.04 -9.25 -13.94
C ALA A 381 17.07 -8.61 -14.95
N ILE A 382 15.92 -8.09 -14.49
CA ILE A 382 14.97 -7.32 -15.32
C ILE A 382 15.59 -5.97 -15.73
N ALA A 383 16.27 -5.29 -14.79
CA ALA A 383 17.00 -4.05 -15.08
C ALA A 383 18.14 -4.30 -16.08
N GLU A 384 18.97 -5.33 -15.83
CA GLU A 384 20.03 -5.76 -16.76
C GLU A 384 19.53 -6.14 -18.16
N PHE A 385 18.31 -6.68 -18.27
CA PHE A 385 17.68 -6.93 -19.57
C PHE A 385 17.26 -5.61 -20.23
N THR A 386 16.60 -4.73 -19.48
CA THR A 386 16.08 -3.44 -19.96
C THR A 386 17.20 -2.52 -20.44
N ASP A 387 18.37 -2.52 -19.77
CA ASP A 387 19.55 -1.75 -20.20
C ASP A 387 20.13 -2.23 -21.54
N LYS A 388 19.99 -3.52 -21.86
CA LYS A 388 20.46 -4.14 -23.11
C LYS A 388 19.41 -4.04 -24.24
N HIS A 389 18.13 -4.08 -23.86
CA HIS A 389 16.96 -4.16 -24.73
C HIS A 389 15.93 -3.09 -24.32
N PRO A 390 16.25 -1.78 -24.47
CA PRO A 390 15.42 -0.72 -23.91
C PRO A 390 14.05 -0.66 -24.60
N TYR A 391 13.00 -0.49 -23.80
CA TYR A 391 11.64 -0.34 -24.34
C TYR A 391 11.42 1.05 -24.95
N THR A 392 10.85 1.04 -26.15
CA THR A 392 10.25 2.21 -26.81
C THR A 392 8.74 2.20 -26.61
N PHE A 393 8.13 3.39 -26.55
CA PHE A 393 6.69 3.56 -26.32
C PHE A 393 6.07 4.52 -27.34
N ASP A 394 4.86 4.23 -27.82
CA ASP A 394 4.05 5.15 -28.61
C ASP A 394 3.26 6.08 -27.69
N TYR A 395 3.93 7.14 -27.20
CA TYR A 395 3.37 8.12 -26.29
C TYR A 395 2.09 8.81 -26.81
N GLU A 396 1.93 8.93 -28.13
CA GLU A 396 0.73 9.54 -28.75
C GLU A 396 -0.46 8.57 -28.67
N LEU A 397 -0.27 7.31 -29.08
CA LEU A 397 -1.32 6.29 -29.06
C LEU A 397 -1.72 5.90 -27.62
N LEU A 398 -0.77 5.95 -26.69
CA LEU A 398 -0.99 5.72 -25.25
C LEU A 398 -1.57 6.95 -24.51
N ASN A 399 -1.59 8.14 -25.13
CA ASN A 399 -2.00 9.40 -24.49
C ASN A 399 -1.29 9.66 -23.13
N ILE A 400 0.05 9.62 -23.17
CA ILE A 400 0.96 9.85 -22.03
C ILE A 400 2.07 10.83 -22.40
N GLU A 401 2.74 11.42 -21.42
CA GLU A 401 3.78 12.41 -21.67
C GLU A 401 5.11 11.76 -22.06
N LYS A 402 5.71 12.23 -23.17
CA LYS A 402 7.06 11.81 -23.55
C LYS A 402 8.09 12.42 -22.60
N PRO A 403 9.00 11.62 -21.98
CA PRO A 403 10.05 12.14 -21.13
C PRO A 403 10.90 13.20 -21.85
N SER A 404 11.16 14.33 -21.17
CA SER A 404 12.11 15.32 -21.68
C SER A 404 13.51 14.69 -21.76
N SER A 405 14.22 14.88 -22.88
CA SER A 405 15.46 14.16 -23.21
C SER A 405 16.70 14.58 -22.41
N THR A 406 16.57 14.84 -21.11
CA THR A 406 17.62 15.38 -20.23
C THR A 406 17.61 14.78 -18.81
N THR A 407 17.37 13.47 -18.71
CA THR A 407 18.04 12.66 -17.69
C THR A 407 18.21 11.25 -18.22
N ALA A 408 19.40 10.66 -18.04
CA ALA A 408 19.47 9.20 -17.97
C ALA A 408 18.61 8.76 -16.78
N ALA A 409 17.91 7.63 -16.90
CA ALA A 409 17.12 7.12 -15.79
C ALA A 409 18.07 6.78 -14.62
N GLU A 410 18.07 7.61 -13.58
CA GLU A 410 18.46 7.12 -12.26
C GLU A 410 17.41 6.08 -11.85
N PRO A 411 17.80 4.85 -11.48
CA PRO A 411 16.84 3.86 -11.01
C PRO A 411 16.10 4.43 -9.79
N ALA A 412 14.77 4.34 -9.81
CA ALA A 412 13.92 4.93 -8.78
C ALA A 412 14.05 4.18 -7.44
N VAL A 413 15.03 4.56 -6.64
CA VAL A 413 15.17 4.13 -5.24
C VAL A 413 14.23 4.99 -4.38
N SER A 414 13.05 4.47 -3.99
CA SER A 414 12.15 5.11 -3.02
C SER A 414 11.27 4.14 -2.23
#